data_AF-A0AAP2KUX1-F1
#
_entry.id   AF-A0AAP2KUX1-F1
#
_cell.length_a   1.000
_cell.length_b   1.000
_cell.length_c   1.000
_cell.angle_alpha   90.00
_cell.angle_beta   90.00
_cell.angle_gamma   90.00
#
_symmetry.space_group_name_H-M   'P 1'
#
loop_
_entity.id
_entity.type
_entity.pdbx_description
1 polymer ?
#
loop_
_entity_poly.entity_id
_entity_poly.type
_entity_poly.pdbx_seq_one_letter_code
_entity_poly.pdbx_strand_id
1 'polypeptide(L)'
;MNDLATRDDSRRALRRTLRRRRRDLSPSQQRRASNALCHRLRRLPEVQRARRVALYLPNDGEIDATPLIAWLRRRGARVYLPVLRPLAENRLWFVHYHSGTPMVKNRFGIHEPDTRHGAHRARQLPPWALDLVLMPLVGFDEAGNRLGMGGGFYDRSFAFTRRRRPRPRLIGVAHDCQRVDRLPIAGWDIPLDAIVSDREVVRPGRADDPS
;
A
#
# COMPACT_ATOMS: atom_id res chain seq x y z
N MET A 1 12.51 26.87 14.77
CA MET A 1 12.59 25.43 15.08
C MET A 1 11.24 24.79 15.51
N ASN A 2 10.09 25.49 15.49
CA ASN A 2 8.85 24.97 16.07
C ASN A 2 7.92 24.19 15.12
N ASP A 3 7.80 24.59 13.85
CA ASP A 3 6.69 24.13 12.99
C ASP A 3 6.82 22.67 12.52
N LEU A 4 8.05 22.21 12.23
CA LEU A 4 8.31 20.82 11.83
C LEU A 4 8.08 19.81 12.97
N ALA A 5 8.42 20.19 14.21
CA ALA A 5 8.24 19.36 15.39
C ALA A 5 6.76 19.23 15.75
N THR A 6 6.02 20.35 15.75
CA THR A 6 4.57 20.36 15.98
C THR A 6 3.81 19.54 14.93
N ARG A 7 4.25 19.60 13.66
CA ARG A 7 3.66 18.78 12.58
C ARG A 7 3.92 17.28 12.76
N ASP A 8 5.13 16.89 13.18
CA ASP A 8 5.44 15.47 13.38
C ASP A 8 4.72 14.89 14.61
N ASP A 9 4.59 15.68 15.68
CA ASP A 9 3.81 15.35 16.87
C ASP A 9 2.32 15.14 16.54
N SER A 10 1.74 16.05 15.74
CA SER A 10 0.37 15.91 15.22
C SER A 10 0.20 14.64 14.38
N ARG A 11 1.13 14.36 13.45
CA ARG A 11 1.12 13.12 12.64
C ARG A 11 1.23 11.88 13.50
N ARG A 12 2.08 11.87 14.54
CA ARG A 12 2.25 10.73 15.45
C ARG A 12 0.99 10.46 16.27
N ALA A 13 0.37 11.51 16.82
CA ALA A 13 -0.90 11.39 17.53
C ALA A 13 -2.00 10.85 16.61
N LEU A 14 -2.10 11.38 15.39
CA LEU A 14 -3.09 10.92 14.41
C LEU A 14 -2.88 9.46 14.03
N ARG A 15 -1.63 9.02 13.80
CA ARG A 15 -1.32 7.60 13.55
C ARG A 15 -1.82 6.71 14.68
N ARG A 16 -1.62 7.09 15.94
CA ARG A 16 -2.10 6.31 17.10
C ARG A 16 -3.62 6.18 17.09
N THR A 17 -4.33 7.29 16.89
CA THR A 17 -5.80 7.31 16.87
C THR A 17 -6.37 6.44 15.76
N LEU A 18 -5.89 6.59 14.52
CA LEU A 18 -6.44 5.85 13.38
C LEU A 18 -6.09 4.36 13.42
N ARG A 19 -4.88 3.99 13.90
CA ARG A 19 -4.53 2.59 14.16
C ARG A 19 -5.40 1.95 15.23
N ARG A 20 -5.81 2.71 16.25
CA ARG A 20 -6.79 2.22 17.22
C ARG A 20 -8.15 1.98 16.54
N ARG A 21 -8.68 2.94 15.78
CA ARG A 21 -9.97 2.80 15.07
C ARG A 21 -10.06 1.54 14.22
N ARG A 22 -9.02 1.21 13.44
CA ARG A 22 -9.03 -0.01 12.62
C ARG A 22 -8.87 -1.30 13.43
N ARG A 23 -8.12 -1.27 14.53
CA ARG A 23 -7.98 -2.43 15.43
C ARG A 23 -9.24 -2.71 16.25
N ASP A 24 -10.04 -1.68 16.51
CA ASP A 24 -11.32 -1.79 17.22
C ASP A 24 -12.42 -2.42 16.34
N LEU A 25 -12.17 -2.62 15.03
CA LEU A 25 -13.09 -3.36 14.16
C LEU A 25 -13.10 -4.85 14.52
N SER A 26 -14.28 -5.39 14.77
CA SER A 26 -14.48 -6.82 14.96
C SER A 26 -14.05 -7.63 13.71
N PRO A 27 -13.73 -8.92 13.87
CA PRO A 27 -13.41 -9.79 12.74
C PRO A 27 -14.50 -9.81 11.67
N SER A 28 -15.77 -9.69 12.05
CA SER A 28 -16.90 -9.63 11.10
C SER A 28 -16.89 -8.35 10.27
N GLN A 29 -16.60 -7.20 10.89
CA GLN A 29 -16.49 -5.91 10.20
C GLN A 29 -15.29 -5.90 9.27
N GLN A 30 -14.14 -6.42 9.69
CA GLN A 30 -12.95 -6.50 8.84
C GLN A 30 -13.20 -7.38 7.60
N ARG A 31 -13.87 -8.53 7.75
CA ARG A 31 -14.24 -9.40 6.62
C ARG A 31 -15.21 -8.72 5.65
N ARG A 32 -16.25 -8.05 6.16
CA ARG A 32 -17.18 -7.29 5.31
C ARG A 32 -16.46 -6.18 4.54
N ALA A 33 -15.60 -5.42 5.23
CA ALA A 33 -14.81 -4.36 4.63
C ALA A 33 -13.85 -4.90 3.55
N SER A 34 -13.12 -5.99 3.83
CA SER A 34 -12.23 -6.67 2.87
C SER A 34 -12.97 -7.10 1.59
N ASN A 35 -14.16 -7.70 1.74
CA ASN A 35 -14.99 -8.10 0.60
C ASN A 35 -15.42 -6.88 -0.24
N ALA A 36 -15.87 -5.82 0.41
CA ALA A 36 -16.32 -4.59 -0.25
C ALA A 36 -15.15 -3.86 -0.96
N LEU A 37 -13.96 -3.83 -0.34
CA LEU A 37 -12.72 -3.35 -0.95
C LEU A 37 -12.38 -4.14 -2.20
N CYS A 38 -12.30 -5.48 -2.09
CA CYS A 38 -11.94 -6.35 -3.20
C CYS A 38 -12.94 -6.23 -4.36
N HIS A 39 -14.23 -6.08 -4.07
CA HIS A 39 -15.26 -5.87 -5.06
C HIS A 39 -15.06 -4.57 -5.86
N ARG A 40 -14.71 -3.46 -5.18
CA ARG A 40 -14.37 -2.19 -5.84
C ARG A 40 -13.10 -2.31 -6.67
N LEU A 41 -12.03 -2.87 -6.10
CA LEU A 41 -10.75 -3.04 -6.79
C LEU A 41 -10.91 -3.82 -8.10
N ARG A 42 -11.73 -4.87 -8.13
CA ARG A 42 -11.99 -5.68 -9.35
C ARG A 42 -12.61 -4.91 -10.51
N ARG A 43 -13.27 -3.79 -10.22
CA ARG A 43 -13.94 -2.94 -11.24
C ARG A 43 -13.07 -1.81 -11.76
N LEU A 44 -11.92 -1.55 -11.12
CA LEU A 44 -11.02 -0.49 -11.56
C LEU A 44 -10.27 -0.91 -12.84
N PRO A 45 -10.31 -0.12 -13.92
CA PRO A 45 -9.67 -0.48 -15.18
C PRO A 45 -8.15 -0.69 -15.06
N GLU A 46 -7.47 0.08 -14.22
CA GLU A 46 -6.05 -0.06 -13.90
C GLU A 46 -5.73 -1.38 -13.19
N VAL A 47 -6.65 -1.90 -12.37
CA VAL A 47 -6.49 -3.19 -11.69
C VAL A 47 -6.73 -4.36 -12.64
N GLN A 48 -7.69 -4.22 -13.55
CA GLN A 48 -8.02 -5.24 -14.55
C GLN A 48 -6.87 -5.44 -15.54
N ARG A 49 -6.22 -4.35 -15.99
CA ARG A 49 -5.14 -4.39 -16.99
C ARG A 49 -3.78 -4.82 -16.41
N ALA A 50 -3.54 -4.63 -15.12
CA ALA A 50 -2.24 -4.92 -14.50
C ALA A 50 -1.87 -6.41 -14.55
N ARG A 51 -0.64 -6.71 -14.98
CA ARG A 51 -0.07 -8.07 -15.06
C ARG A 51 0.90 -8.36 -13.92
N ARG A 52 1.58 -7.35 -13.39
CA ARG A 52 2.50 -7.43 -12.25
C ARG A 52 1.98 -6.54 -11.14
N VAL A 53 1.33 -7.17 -10.15
CA VAL A 53 0.62 -6.47 -9.08
C VAL A 53 1.31 -6.74 -7.75
N ALA A 54 1.73 -5.69 -7.07
CA ALA A 54 2.20 -5.78 -5.69
C ALA A 54 1.06 -5.52 -4.70
N LEU A 55 1.03 -6.30 -3.61
CA LEU A 55 0.19 -6.05 -2.45
C LEU A 55 0.89 -6.51 -1.18
N TYR A 56 0.41 -6.08 -0.02
CA TYR A 56 0.95 -6.47 1.29
C TYR A 56 0.12 -7.60 1.91
N LEU A 57 0.70 -8.29 2.89
CA LEU A 57 -0.04 -9.12 3.82
C LEU A 57 -0.47 -8.24 5.00
N PRO A 58 -1.78 -8.18 5.34
CA PRO A 58 -2.27 -7.25 6.34
C PRO A 58 -1.71 -7.55 7.72
N ASN A 59 -1.38 -6.50 8.45
CA ASN A 59 -0.98 -6.55 9.85
C ASN A 59 -1.67 -5.44 10.65
N ASP A 60 -1.71 -5.54 11.98
CA ASP A 60 -2.13 -4.42 12.84
C ASP A 60 -3.54 -3.84 12.50
N GLY A 61 -4.47 -4.72 12.12
CA GLY A 61 -5.84 -4.36 11.74
C GLY A 61 -5.95 -3.63 10.40
N GLU A 62 -4.94 -3.71 9.54
CA GLU A 62 -5.05 -3.24 8.16
C GLU A 62 -6.14 -3.99 7.39
N ILE A 63 -6.78 -3.29 6.45
CA ILE A 63 -7.78 -3.91 5.59
C ILE A 63 -7.14 -5.00 4.73
N ASP A 64 -7.80 -6.15 4.65
CA ASP A 64 -7.25 -7.30 3.95
C ASP A 64 -7.58 -7.25 2.45
N ALA A 65 -6.57 -7.10 1.60
CA ALA A 65 -6.68 -7.18 0.14
C ALA A 65 -6.27 -8.56 -0.42
N THR A 66 -5.85 -9.51 0.41
CA THR A 66 -5.38 -10.83 -0.03
C THR A 66 -6.45 -11.69 -0.72
N PRO A 67 -7.78 -11.55 -0.46
CA PRO A 67 -8.79 -12.24 -1.27
C PRO A 67 -8.76 -11.86 -2.77
N LEU A 68 -8.08 -10.76 -3.14
CA LEU A 68 -7.87 -10.37 -4.52
C LEU A 68 -6.87 -11.30 -5.24
N ILE A 69 -5.96 -11.97 -4.52
CA ILE A 69 -4.86 -12.79 -5.08
C ILE A 69 -5.38 -13.89 -5.99
N ALA A 70 -6.41 -14.64 -5.56
CA ALA A 70 -6.97 -15.72 -6.36
C ALA A 70 -7.58 -15.20 -7.66
N TRP A 71 -8.24 -14.04 -7.62
CA TRP A 71 -8.80 -13.41 -8.82
C TRP A 71 -7.71 -12.84 -9.74
N LEU A 72 -6.66 -12.23 -9.18
CA LEU A 72 -5.46 -11.80 -9.91
C LEU A 72 -4.83 -12.96 -10.69
N ARG A 73 -4.58 -14.08 -10.01
CA ARG A 73 -3.95 -15.26 -10.61
C ARG A 73 -4.80 -15.89 -11.70
N ARG A 74 -6.12 -16.02 -11.50
CA ARG A 74 -7.04 -16.57 -12.51
C ARG A 74 -7.03 -15.80 -13.84
N ARG A 75 -6.72 -14.50 -13.82
CA ARG A 75 -6.56 -13.70 -15.05
C ARG A 75 -5.16 -13.75 -15.68
N GLY A 76 -4.23 -14.47 -15.06
CA GLY A 76 -2.84 -14.53 -15.46
C GLY A 76 -1.96 -13.38 -14.94
N ALA A 77 -2.40 -12.64 -13.92
CA ALA A 77 -1.54 -11.67 -13.25
C ALA A 77 -0.62 -12.35 -12.23
N ARG A 78 0.62 -11.89 -12.14
CA ARG A 78 1.61 -12.28 -11.13
C ARG A 78 1.51 -11.34 -9.94
N VAL A 79 1.50 -11.93 -8.74
CA VAL A 79 1.38 -11.21 -7.47
C VAL A 79 2.73 -11.11 -6.80
N TYR A 80 3.08 -9.94 -6.30
CA TYR A 80 4.34 -9.67 -5.63
C TYR A 80 4.07 -9.18 -4.20
N LEU A 81 4.87 -9.65 -3.24
CA LEU A 81 4.84 -9.15 -1.87
C LEU A 81 6.05 -8.25 -1.60
N PRO A 82 5.90 -7.18 -0.82
CA PRO A 82 7.02 -6.36 -0.38
C PRO A 82 7.92 -7.15 0.58
N VAL A 83 9.22 -7.01 0.43
CA VAL A 83 10.27 -7.56 1.30
C VAL A 83 11.17 -6.41 1.73
N LEU A 84 11.51 -6.33 3.02
CA LEU A 84 12.46 -5.34 3.49
C LEU A 84 13.84 -5.58 2.87
N ARG A 85 14.45 -4.55 2.28
CA ARG A 85 15.85 -4.66 1.86
C ARG A 85 16.77 -4.67 3.06
N PRO A 86 17.60 -5.73 3.26
CA PRO A 86 18.65 -5.68 4.26
C PRO A 86 19.59 -4.50 3.99
N LEU A 87 20.03 -3.81 5.06
CA LEU A 87 21.07 -2.77 5.03
C LEU A 87 20.76 -1.52 4.17
N ALA A 88 19.54 -1.39 3.62
CA ALA A 88 19.14 -0.21 2.86
C ALA A 88 18.32 0.74 3.74
N GLU A 89 18.39 2.05 3.43
CA GLU A 89 17.57 3.13 4.00
C GLU A 89 16.06 2.88 3.80
N ASN A 90 15.48 1.94 4.55
CA ASN A 90 14.06 1.59 4.53
C ASN A 90 13.49 1.57 3.09
N ARG A 91 13.98 0.66 2.25
CA ARG A 91 13.47 0.41 0.90
C ARG A 91 12.93 -1.02 0.79
N LEU A 92 12.04 -1.22 -0.17
CA LEU A 92 11.38 -2.51 -0.42
C LEU A 92 11.87 -3.14 -1.73
N TRP A 93 12.00 -4.46 -1.69
CA TRP A 93 11.98 -5.33 -2.86
C TRP A 93 10.59 -5.92 -3.04
N PHE A 94 10.26 -6.36 -4.25
CA PHE A 94 9.01 -7.03 -4.53
C PHE A 94 9.30 -8.42 -5.06
N VAL A 95 8.86 -9.45 -4.36
CA VAL A 95 9.17 -10.85 -4.71
C VAL A 95 7.90 -11.55 -5.16
N HIS A 96 7.96 -12.26 -6.28
CA HIS A 96 6.84 -13.03 -6.80
C HIS A 96 6.36 -14.06 -5.76
N TYR A 97 5.06 -14.05 -5.48
CA TYR A 97 4.42 -14.83 -4.43
C TYR A 97 3.43 -15.86 -4.99
N HIS A 98 3.60 -17.10 -4.56
CA HIS A 98 2.70 -18.25 -4.74
C HIS A 98 2.50 -19.00 -3.43
N SER A 99 1.56 -19.95 -3.38
CA SER A 99 1.23 -20.72 -2.17
C SER A 99 2.43 -21.43 -1.54
N GLY A 100 3.31 -22.00 -2.38
CA GLY A 100 4.56 -22.63 -1.95
C GLY A 100 5.75 -21.69 -1.77
N THR A 101 5.58 -20.37 -1.69
CA THR A 101 6.69 -19.45 -1.42
C THR A 101 7.10 -19.56 0.05
N PRO A 102 8.36 -19.90 0.38
CA PRO A 102 8.87 -19.86 1.75
C PRO A 102 8.75 -18.45 2.33
N MET A 103 8.35 -18.35 3.59
CA MET A 103 8.07 -17.08 4.27
C MET A 103 8.86 -16.99 5.57
N VAL A 104 9.28 -15.77 5.94
CA VAL A 104 9.92 -15.47 7.24
C VAL A 104 9.21 -14.29 7.88
N LYS A 105 9.32 -14.14 9.19
CA LYS A 105 8.93 -12.89 9.86
C LYS A 105 10.07 -11.88 9.76
N ASN A 106 9.76 -10.68 9.30
CA ASN A 106 10.71 -9.57 9.30
C ASN A 106 10.82 -8.92 10.68
N ARG A 107 11.66 -7.88 10.79
CA ARG A 107 11.89 -7.16 12.06
C ARG A 107 10.65 -6.49 12.67
N PHE A 108 9.55 -6.39 11.93
CA PHE A 108 8.26 -5.87 12.40
C PHE A 108 7.24 -6.99 12.70
N GLY A 109 7.66 -8.26 12.66
CA GLY A 109 6.79 -9.42 12.89
C GLY A 109 5.87 -9.78 11.72
N ILE A 110 6.01 -9.12 10.57
CA ILE A 110 5.18 -9.34 9.38
C ILE A 110 5.81 -10.44 8.53
N HIS A 111 4.98 -11.36 8.02
CA HIS A 111 5.43 -12.38 7.08
C HIS A 111 5.81 -11.76 5.72
N GLU A 112 7.00 -12.09 5.23
CA GLU A 112 7.47 -11.73 3.89
C GLU A 112 8.22 -12.91 3.24
N PRO A 113 8.31 -12.96 1.90
CA PRO A 113 9.07 -14.01 1.21
C PRO A 113 10.51 -14.14 1.69
N ASP A 114 10.97 -15.37 1.94
CA ASP A 114 12.35 -15.64 2.34
C ASP A 114 13.31 -15.42 1.16
N THR A 115 14.18 -14.42 1.27
CA THR A 115 15.18 -14.10 0.24
C THR A 115 16.55 -14.72 0.50
N ARG A 116 16.73 -15.51 1.56
CA ARG A 116 18.03 -16.12 1.93
C ARG A 116 18.45 -17.23 0.96
N HIS A 117 17.48 -17.88 0.30
CA HIS A 117 17.74 -18.96 -0.66
C HIS A 117 17.66 -18.46 -2.12
N GLY A 118 18.67 -18.81 -2.92
CA GLY A 118 19.01 -18.16 -4.21
C GLY A 118 17.90 -18.07 -5.27
N ALA A 119 16.92 -18.98 -5.28
CA ALA A 119 15.81 -18.95 -6.24
C ALA A 119 14.88 -17.73 -6.08
N HIS A 120 14.84 -17.10 -4.89
CA HIS A 120 14.02 -15.91 -4.65
C HIS A 120 14.68 -14.61 -5.11
N ARG A 121 16.02 -14.59 -5.28
CA ARG A 121 16.74 -13.46 -5.92
C ARG A 121 16.33 -13.29 -7.38
N ALA A 122 16.22 -14.40 -8.13
CA ALA A 122 15.78 -14.39 -9.53
C ALA A 122 14.30 -13.96 -9.73
N ARG A 123 13.51 -13.93 -8.66
CA ARG A 123 12.08 -13.57 -8.67
C ARG A 123 11.79 -12.17 -8.13
N GLN A 124 12.85 -11.42 -7.83
CA GLN A 124 12.74 -10.04 -7.40
C GLN A 124 12.42 -9.15 -8.59
N LEU A 125 11.55 -8.19 -8.33
CA LEU A 125 11.17 -7.18 -9.27
C LEU A 125 11.45 -5.80 -8.64
N PRO A 126 12.19 -4.92 -9.33
CA PRO A 126 12.38 -3.57 -8.85
C PRO A 126 11.04 -2.80 -8.92
N PRO A 127 10.84 -1.77 -8.07
CA PRO A 127 9.58 -1.02 -8.01
C PRO A 127 9.10 -0.47 -9.36
N TRP A 128 10.02 -0.07 -10.25
CA TRP A 128 9.70 0.48 -11.57
C TRP A 128 9.15 -0.54 -12.56
N ALA A 129 9.37 -1.83 -12.33
CA ALA A 129 8.88 -2.89 -13.21
C ALA A 129 7.51 -3.43 -12.80
N LEU A 130 6.87 -2.88 -11.76
CA LEU A 130 5.48 -3.19 -11.41
C LEU A 130 4.51 -2.40 -12.30
N ASP A 131 3.33 -2.96 -12.51
CA ASP A 131 2.24 -2.26 -13.21
C ASP A 131 1.31 -1.56 -12.20
N LEU A 132 1.08 -2.20 -11.05
CA LEU A 132 0.20 -1.72 -9.99
C LEU A 132 0.76 -2.09 -8.61
N VAL A 133 0.57 -1.19 -7.65
CA VAL A 133 0.93 -1.38 -6.24
C VAL A 133 -0.26 -1.01 -5.37
N LEU A 134 -0.74 -1.98 -4.60
CA LEU A 134 -1.71 -1.78 -3.53
C LEU A 134 -0.94 -1.59 -2.23
N MET A 135 -1.00 -0.40 -1.63
CA MET A 135 -0.23 -0.07 -0.44
C MET A 135 -1.13 0.20 0.77
N PRO A 136 -0.74 -0.26 1.97
CA PRO A 136 -1.46 0.06 3.19
C PRO A 136 -1.22 1.51 3.57
N LEU A 137 -2.20 2.12 4.23
CA LEU A 137 -2.08 3.44 4.82
C LEU A 137 -2.75 3.49 6.20
N VAL A 138 -2.36 4.48 7.00
CA VAL A 138 -2.87 4.72 8.35
C VAL A 138 -4.04 5.68 8.34
N GLY A 139 -4.04 6.66 7.43
CA GLY A 139 -5.13 7.60 7.25
C GLY A 139 -5.12 8.22 5.87
N PHE A 140 -6.27 8.70 5.43
CA PHE A 140 -6.45 9.38 4.16
C PHE A 140 -7.50 10.50 4.27
N ASP A 141 -7.50 11.41 3.31
CA ASP A 141 -8.52 12.47 3.18
C ASP A 141 -9.13 12.51 1.77
N GLU A 142 -10.11 13.39 1.58
CA GLU A 142 -10.86 13.52 0.31
C GLU A 142 -10.01 14.03 -0.85
N ALA A 143 -8.93 14.75 -0.55
CA ALA A 143 -7.97 15.22 -1.55
C ALA A 143 -7.03 14.08 -2.02
N GLY A 144 -7.16 12.88 -1.47
CA GLY A 144 -6.32 11.73 -1.79
C GLY A 144 -4.93 11.80 -1.15
N ASN A 145 -4.75 12.63 -0.12
CA ASN A 145 -3.54 12.58 0.70
C ASN A 145 -3.55 11.31 1.55
N ARG A 146 -2.36 10.91 1.99
CA ARG A 146 -2.19 9.75 2.85
C ARG A 146 -1.25 9.99 4.01
N LEU A 147 -1.48 9.23 5.07
CA LEU A 147 -0.60 9.11 6.22
C LEU A 147 -0.11 7.66 6.28
N GLY A 148 1.20 7.45 6.13
CA GLY A 148 1.81 6.13 6.30
C GLY A 148 2.20 5.84 7.76
N MET A 149 2.75 4.64 7.99
CA MET A 149 3.24 4.19 9.31
C MET A 149 4.43 5.01 9.86
N GLY A 150 5.08 5.84 9.05
CA GLY A 150 6.23 6.66 9.44
C GLY A 150 7.59 6.08 9.05
N GLY A 151 7.66 4.78 8.70
CA GLY A 151 8.90 4.13 8.27
C GLY A 151 9.38 4.49 6.86
N GLY A 152 8.63 5.28 6.08
CA GLY A 152 9.02 5.81 4.76
C GLY A 152 9.38 4.78 3.68
N PHE A 153 8.99 3.51 3.85
CA PHE A 153 9.36 2.42 2.96
C PHE A 153 8.83 2.60 1.54
N TYR A 154 7.53 2.84 1.42
CA TYR A 154 6.89 3.10 0.14
C TYR A 154 7.38 4.42 -0.47
N ASP A 155 7.51 5.48 0.32
CA ASP A 155 7.98 6.78 -0.15
C ASP A 155 9.36 6.69 -0.81
N ARG A 156 10.31 6.02 -0.15
CA ARG A 156 11.66 5.83 -0.69
C ARG A 156 11.70 4.86 -1.86
N SER A 157 10.92 3.78 -1.83
CA SER A 157 10.84 2.83 -2.94
C SER A 157 10.27 3.45 -4.22
N PHE A 158 9.32 4.39 -4.08
CA PHE A 158 8.60 4.99 -5.20
C PHE A 158 9.00 6.44 -5.48
N ALA A 159 10.05 6.97 -4.85
CA ALA A 159 10.54 8.34 -5.09
C ALA A 159 10.77 8.67 -6.58
N PHE A 160 11.21 7.70 -7.37
CA PHE A 160 11.44 7.85 -8.82
C PHE A 160 10.17 8.24 -9.60
N THR A 161 8.98 7.91 -9.08
CA THR A 161 7.69 8.20 -9.71
C THR A 161 7.37 9.69 -9.83
N ARG A 162 8.08 10.55 -9.09
CA ARG A 162 7.94 12.01 -9.21
C ARG A 162 8.50 12.56 -10.52
N ARG A 163 9.50 11.89 -11.11
CA ARG A 163 10.24 12.41 -12.27
C ARG A 163 10.20 11.48 -13.49
N ARG A 164 9.82 10.22 -13.32
CA ARG A 164 9.89 9.21 -14.38
C ARG A 164 8.52 8.67 -14.77
N ARG A 165 8.36 8.47 -16.08
CA ARG A 165 7.26 7.78 -16.75
C ARG A 165 7.85 6.82 -17.81
N PRO A 166 7.21 5.68 -18.12
CA PRO A 166 6.06 5.11 -17.43
C PRO A 166 6.38 4.72 -15.98
N ARG A 167 5.36 4.60 -15.13
CA ARG A 167 5.48 4.20 -13.72
C ARG A 167 4.32 3.28 -13.32
N PRO A 168 4.46 2.46 -12.27
CA PRO A 168 3.33 1.75 -11.69
C PRO A 168 2.23 2.71 -11.25
N ARG A 169 0.98 2.24 -11.33
CA ARG A 169 -0.15 2.84 -10.61
C ARG A 169 -0.01 2.55 -9.11
N LEU A 170 -0.17 3.57 -8.30
CA LEU A 170 -0.05 3.52 -6.85
C LEU A 170 -1.44 3.74 -6.25
N ILE A 171 -2.01 2.68 -5.68
CA ILE A 171 -3.33 2.71 -5.04
C ILE A 171 -3.14 2.47 -3.54
N GLY A 172 -3.60 3.43 -2.75
CA GLY A 172 -3.73 3.27 -1.31
C GLY A 172 -4.97 2.45 -0.98
N VAL A 173 -4.89 1.55 -0.01
CA VAL A 173 -6.06 0.81 0.49
C VAL A 173 -6.19 0.96 2.00
N ALA A 174 -7.43 1.13 2.46
CA ALA A 174 -7.72 1.37 3.87
C ALA A 174 -9.14 0.96 4.25
N HIS A 175 -9.37 0.80 5.55
CA HIS A 175 -10.72 0.90 6.10
C HIS A 175 -11.21 2.34 6.02
N ASP A 176 -12.50 2.52 5.78
CA ASP A 176 -13.12 3.84 5.72
C ASP A 176 -13.04 4.61 7.06
N CYS A 177 -13.01 3.88 8.19
CA CYS A 177 -12.82 4.49 9.52
C CYS A 177 -11.46 5.20 9.71
N GLN A 178 -10.54 5.04 8.74
CA GLN A 178 -9.26 5.72 8.69
C GLN A 178 -9.32 7.07 7.94
N ARG A 179 -10.48 7.44 7.38
CA ARG A 179 -10.71 8.75 6.76
C ARG A 179 -10.69 9.85 7.83
N VAL A 180 -10.14 10.99 7.45
CA VAL A 180 -10.17 12.25 8.20
C VAL A 180 -10.43 13.41 7.24
N ASP A 181 -10.87 14.54 7.77
CA ASP A 181 -11.23 15.70 6.95
C ASP A 181 -10.02 16.26 6.19
N ARG A 182 -8.86 16.37 6.87
CA ARG A 182 -7.63 16.86 6.27
C ARG A 182 -6.39 16.29 6.95
N LEU A 183 -5.42 15.86 6.15
CA LEU A 183 -4.13 15.43 6.64
C LEU A 183 -3.08 16.54 6.61
N PRO A 184 -2.19 16.61 7.62
CA PRO A 184 -0.96 17.40 7.50
C PRO A 184 -0.02 16.75 6.48
N ILE A 185 0.06 17.31 5.28
CA ILE A 185 0.85 16.79 4.16
C ILE A 185 2.35 17.00 4.43
N ALA A 186 3.17 16.00 4.13
CA ALA A 186 4.62 16.16 4.10
C ALA A 186 5.15 16.17 2.67
N GLY A 187 6.11 17.05 2.37
CA GLY A 187 6.65 17.22 1.00
C GLY A 187 7.38 15.99 0.44
N TRP A 188 7.66 14.97 1.26
CA TRP A 188 8.23 13.69 0.85
C TRP A 188 7.20 12.58 0.62
N ASP A 189 5.93 12.79 1.01
CA ASP A 189 4.87 11.79 0.80
C ASP A 189 4.70 11.60 -0.72
N ILE A 190 4.76 10.35 -1.19
CA ILE A 190 4.54 10.06 -2.63
C ILE A 190 3.03 10.12 -2.93
N PRO A 191 2.60 10.96 -3.89
CA PRO A 191 1.20 11.05 -4.32
C PRO A 191 0.71 9.71 -4.85
N LEU A 192 -0.55 9.38 -4.55
CA LEU A 192 -1.23 8.21 -5.07
C LEU A 192 -2.02 8.55 -6.32
N ASP A 193 -2.32 7.54 -7.15
CA ASP A 193 -3.28 7.70 -8.26
C ASP A 193 -4.73 7.57 -7.76
N ALA A 194 -4.94 6.78 -6.70
CA ALA A 194 -6.23 6.60 -6.06
C ALA A 194 -6.05 6.08 -4.63
N ILE A 195 -7.10 6.23 -3.82
CA ILE A 195 -7.30 5.55 -2.55
C ILE A 195 -8.62 4.80 -2.64
N VAL A 196 -8.63 3.52 -2.25
CA VAL A 196 -9.83 2.70 -2.23
C VAL A 196 -10.10 2.26 -0.81
N SER A 197 -11.27 2.61 -0.29
CA SER A 197 -11.79 2.12 0.98
C SER A 197 -12.84 1.03 0.78
N ASP A 198 -13.33 0.46 1.87
CA ASP A 198 -14.51 -0.40 1.84
C ASP A 198 -15.82 0.36 1.51
N ARG A 199 -15.78 1.69 1.36
CA ARG A 199 -16.93 2.52 1.01
C ARG A 199 -16.80 3.22 -0.34
N GLU A 200 -15.62 3.66 -0.74
CA GLU A 200 -15.49 4.47 -1.96
C GLU A 200 -14.12 4.38 -2.64
N VAL A 201 -14.01 5.09 -3.76
CA VAL A 201 -12.76 5.33 -4.48
C VAL A 201 -12.53 6.83 -4.50
N VAL A 202 -11.48 7.29 -3.83
CA VAL A 202 -11.03 8.68 -3.85
C VAL A 202 -9.93 8.80 -4.91
N ARG A 203 -10.05 9.78 -5.81
CA ARG A 203 -8.99 10.14 -6.75
C ARG A 203 -8.55 11.56 -6.46
N PRO A 204 -7.25 11.84 -6.27
CA PRO A 204 -6.78 13.21 -6.17
C PRO A 204 -7.24 14.00 -7.40
N GLY A 205 -7.66 15.26 -7.19
CA GLY A 205 -7.91 16.17 -8.30
C GLY A 205 -6.65 16.26 -9.16
N ARG A 206 -6.74 15.89 -10.43
CA ARG A 206 -5.63 16.04 -11.36
C ARG A 206 -5.38 17.54 -11.53
N ALA A 207 -4.20 18.02 -11.14
CA ALA A 207 -3.63 19.16 -11.84
C ALA A 207 -3.26 18.61 -13.23
N ASP A 208 -4.09 18.97 -14.22
CA ASP A 208 -3.88 18.86 -15.66
C ASP A 208 -3.48 17.48 -16.24
N ASP A 209 -4.47 16.79 -16.80
CA ASP A 209 -4.26 15.90 -17.95
C ASP A 209 -4.67 16.74 -19.18
N PRO A 210 -3.75 17.28 -20.00
CA PRO A 210 -4.15 17.86 -21.27
C PRO A 210 -4.74 16.73 -22.12
N SER A 211 -5.87 17.04 -22.72
CA SER A 211 -6.62 16.18 -23.64
C SER A 211 -5.78 15.72 -24.82
#